data_AF-A0A0M9BJI8-F1
#
_entry.id   AF-A0A0M9BJI8-F1
#
_cell.length_a   1.000
_cell.length_b   1.000
_cell.length_c   1.000
_cell.angle_alpha   90.00
_cell.angle_beta   90.00
_cell.angle_gamma   90.00
#
_symmetry.space_group_name_H-M   'P 1'
#
loop_
_entity.id
_entity.type
_entity.pdbx_description
1 polymer ?
#
loop_
_entity_poly.entity_id
_entity_poly.type
_entity_poly.pdbx_seq_one_letter_code
_entity_poly.pdbx_strand_id
1 'polypeptide(L)'
;MSETNYYVIEHDRQLSSNGASLQWPERMLQGYDYAAEEEIVYVKSGQPFSSSSILAQYPLLLLSDELSKFIMKLAPEITSKRVVVMNLEQYNQSFYHLMDLPKATCIAPDQALIQSGQVMSIMADLSGLEQEPAFLIPYYRTQLVIVRLELAERLLRAGIYGLNVRPIQITEGDM
;
A
#
# COMPACT_ATOMS: atom_id res chain seq x y z
N MET A 1 15.35 25.53 -3.66
CA MET A 1 14.91 24.32 -2.93
C MET A 1 13.74 23.78 -3.72
N SER A 2 13.88 22.59 -4.33
CA SER A 2 12.74 21.95 -4.98
C SER A 2 11.75 21.53 -3.89
N GLU A 3 10.50 21.96 -4.00
CA GLU A 3 9.42 21.50 -3.14
C GLU A 3 9.26 19.99 -3.38
N THR A 4 9.62 19.15 -2.40
CA THR A 4 9.49 17.70 -2.55
C THR A 4 8.02 17.35 -2.49
N ASN A 5 7.44 17.06 -3.66
CA ASN A 5 6.04 16.69 -3.78
C ASN A 5 5.86 15.20 -3.48
N TYR A 6 5.11 14.91 -2.41
CA TYR A 6 4.71 13.57 -2.04
C TYR A 6 3.29 13.28 -2.50
N TYR A 7 3.05 12.03 -2.87
CA TYR A 7 1.73 11.54 -3.24
C TYR A 7 1.42 10.31 -2.41
N VAL A 8 0.14 10.11 -2.11
CA VAL A 8 -0.33 8.87 -1.53
C VAL A 8 -1.09 8.09 -2.59
N ILE A 9 -0.81 6.79 -2.64
CA ILE A 9 -1.57 5.85 -3.45
C ILE A 9 -2.51 5.05 -2.56
N GLU A 10 -3.76 4.96 -2.99
CA GLU A 10 -4.81 4.30 -2.22
C GLU A 10 -5.79 3.59 -3.15
N HIS A 11 -6.42 2.54 -2.63
CA HIS A 11 -7.52 1.88 -3.33
C HIS A 11 -8.68 2.87 -3.53
N ASP A 12 -9.31 2.83 -4.70
CA ASP A 12 -10.49 3.62 -4.96
C ASP A 12 -11.67 3.21 -4.07
N ARG A 13 -12.06 4.09 -3.16
CA ARG A 13 -13.11 3.86 -2.16
C ARG A 13 -14.50 3.69 -2.77
N GLN A 14 -14.69 4.05 -4.03
CA GLN A 14 -15.93 3.77 -4.76
C GLN A 14 -16.05 2.27 -5.11
N LEU A 15 -14.93 1.54 -5.11
CA LEU A 15 -14.87 0.10 -5.32
C LEU A 15 -14.87 -0.64 -3.98
N SER A 16 -15.43 -1.86 -3.97
CA SER A 16 -15.45 -2.71 -2.76
C SER A 16 -14.05 -2.92 -2.19
N SER A 17 -13.87 -2.64 -0.90
CA SER A 17 -12.65 -2.97 -0.17
C SER A 17 -12.67 -4.45 0.20
N ASN A 18 -11.71 -5.21 -0.34
CA ASN A 18 -11.78 -6.66 -0.33
C ASN A 18 -10.81 -7.33 0.64
N GLY A 19 -9.97 -6.56 1.36
CA GLY A 19 -9.00 -7.13 2.32
C GLY A 19 -9.68 -7.93 3.44
N ALA A 20 -10.83 -7.47 3.93
CA ALA A 20 -11.62 -8.18 4.95
C ALA A 20 -12.30 -9.45 4.41
N SER A 21 -12.49 -9.56 3.10
CA SER A 21 -13.08 -10.73 2.42
C SER A 21 -12.10 -11.91 2.33
N LEU A 22 -10.84 -11.74 2.73
CA LEU A 22 -9.81 -12.77 2.63
C LEU A 22 -9.62 -13.55 3.94
N GLN A 23 -9.29 -14.83 3.80
CA GLN A 23 -8.84 -15.72 4.86
C GLN A 23 -7.32 -15.61 4.96
N TRP A 24 -6.86 -14.77 5.88
CA TRP A 24 -5.43 -14.52 6.11
C TRP A 24 -4.82 -15.63 6.99
N PRO A 25 -3.69 -16.23 6.58
CA PRO A 25 -2.88 -17.06 7.46
C PRO A 25 -2.45 -16.28 8.70
N GLU A 26 -2.55 -16.88 9.89
CA GLU A 26 -2.19 -16.21 11.15
C GLU A 26 -0.74 -15.70 11.17
N ARG A 27 0.18 -16.43 10.53
CA ARG A 27 1.58 -16.00 10.37
C ARG A 27 1.69 -14.69 9.58
N MET A 28 0.91 -14.52 8.51
CA MET A 28 0.96 -13.29 7.70
C MET A 28 0.48 -12.10 8.53
N LEU A 29 -0.53 -12.29 9.39
CA LEU A 29 -1.03 -11.22 10.27
C LEU A 29 0.01 -10.70 11.27
N GLN A 30 1.16 -11.38 11.43
CA GLN A 30 2.30 -10.90 12.22
C GLN A 30 3.22 -9.95 11.42
N GLY A 31 3.08 -9.88 10.10
CA GLY A 31 3.83 -8.97 9.22
C GLY A 31 4.71 -9.69 8.20
N TYR A 32 5.49 -8.88 7.46
CA TYR A 32 6.34 -9.34 6.35
C TYR A 32 7.28 -10.48 6.75
N ASP A 33 7.99 -10.35 7.87
CA ASP A 33 9.02 -11.30 8.31
C ASP A 33 8.48 -12.71 8.57
N TYR A 34 7.20 -12.83 8.90
CA TYR A 34 6.54 -14.09 9.25
C TYR A 34 5.81 -14.74 8.06
N ALA A 35 5.63 -14.02 6.96
CA ALA A 35 5.04 -14.56 5.74
C ALA A 35 6.05 -15.48 5.00
N ALA A 36 5.55 -16.52 4.33
CA ALA A 36 6.37 -17.33 3.42
C ALA A 36 6.69 -16.57 2.12
N GLU A 37 7.72 -17.02 1.37
CA GLU A 37 8.08 -16.45 0.06
C GLU A 37 6.92 -16.48 -0.94
N GLU A 38 6.09 -17.52 -0.87
CA GLU A 38 4.85 -17.65 -1.62
C GLU A 38 3.72 -18.04 -0.66
N GLU A 39 2.67 -17.23 -0.65
CA GLU A 39 1.47 -17.41 0.16
C GLU A 39 0.26 -17.64 -0.73
N ILE A 40 -0.66 -18.48 -0.27
CA ILE A 40 -1.97 -18.66 -0.90
C ILE A 40 -3.02 -18.24 0.12
N VAL A 41 -3.86 -17.29 -0.28
CA VAL A 41 -4.97 -16.78 0.53
C VAL A 41 -6.29 -17.02 -0.19
N TYR A 42 -7.33 -17.36 0.55
CA TYR A 42 -8.63 -17.69 -0.03
C TYR A 42 -9.63 -16.57 0.22
N VAL A 43 -10.48 -16.30 -0.77
CA VAL A 43 -11.69 -15.51 -0.55
C VAL A 43 -12.64 -16.31 0.34
N LYS A 44 -13.15 -15.67 1.40
CA LYS A 44 -14.18 -16.24 2.28
C LYS A 44 -15.44 -16.55 1.47
N SER A 45 -16.04 -17.71 1.70
CA SER A 45 -17.27 -18.09 1.00
C SER A 45 -18.40 -17.08 1.25
N GLY A 46 -19.17 -16.78 0.20
CA GLY A 46 -20.26 -15.83 0.20
C GLY A 46 -19.84 -14.36 0.31
N GLN A 47 -18.54 -14.04 0.28
CA GLN A 47 -18.06 -12.67 0.28
C GLN A 47 -17.82 -12.18 -1.14
N PRO A 48 -18.28 -10.97 -1.49
CA PRO A 48 -17.89 -10.36 -2.75
C PRO A 48 -16.37 -10.14 -2.75
N PHE A 49 -15.76 -10.43 -3.89
CA PHE A 49 -14.36 -10.14 -4.14
C PHE A 49 -14.19 -9.70 -5.59
N SER A 50 -13.49 -8.59 -5.77
CA SER A 50 -12.99 -8.10 -7.04
C SER A 50 -11.49 -7.83 -6.91
N SER A 51 -10.73 -8.09 -7.95
CA SER A 51 -9.31 -7.76 -7.95
C SER A 51 -9.13 -6.24 -7.89
N SER A 52 -8.36 -5.76 -6.92
CA SER A 52 -8.06 -4.33 -6.74
C SER A 52 -6.56 -4.09 -6.84
N SER A 53 -6.17 -2.82 -6.97
CA SER A 53 -4.75 -2.45 -7.00
C SER A 53 -4.07 -2.59 -5.64
N ILE A 54 -4.83 -2.42 -4.55
CA ILE A 54 -4.34 -2.48 -3.18
C ILE A 54 -5.35 -3.26 -2.33
N LEU A 55 -4.87 -4.22 -1.55
CA LEU A 55 -5.63 -4.91 -0.51
C LEU A 55 -5.01 -4.62 0.86
N ALA A 56 -5.78 -3.96 1.74
CA ALA A 56 -5.31 -3.60 3.07
C ALA A 56 -5.99 -4.44 4.16
N GLN A 57 -5.19 -5.01 5.05
CA GLN A 57 -5.62 -5.67 6.28
C GLN A 57 -4.49 -5.50 7.29
N TYR A 58 -4.53 -4.48 8.15
CA TYR A 58 -3.43 -4.19 9.06
C TYR A 58 -2.94 -5.45 9.82
N PRO A 59 -1.62 -5.72 9.86
CA PRO A 59 -0.51 -4.88 9.37
C PRO A 59 -0.13 -5.11 7.89
N LEU A 60 -0.91 -5.91 7.16
CA LEU A 60 -0.68 -6.30 5.77
C LEU A 60 -1.21 -5.25 4.79
N LEU A 61 -0.41 -5.07 3.75
CA LEU A 61 -0.75 -4.29 2.58
C LEU A 61 -0.23 -5.05 1.36
N LEU A 62 -1.15 -5.58 0.56
CA LEU A 62 -0.81 -6.23 -0.69
C LEU A 62 -1.00 -5.27 -1.84
N LEU A 63 -0.03 -5.23 -2.74
CA LEU A 63 -0.06 -4.47 -3.98
C LEU A 63 -0.27 -5.43 -5.14
N SER A 64 -1.11 -5.07 -6.11
CA SER A 64 -1.32 -5.90 -7.30
C SER A 64 0.01 -6.13 -8.03
N ASP A 65 0.12 -7.24 -8.77
CA ASP A 65 1.31 -7.52 -9.60
C ASP A 65 1.65 -6.36 -10.56
N GLU A 66 0.63 -5.70 -11.13
CA GLU A 66 0.80 -4.54 -12.00
C GLU A 66 1.43 -3.34 -11.25
N LEU A 67 0.85 -2.95 -10.11
CA LEU A 67 1.36 -1.83 -9.30
C LEU A 67 2.77 -2.11 -8.78
N SER A 68 2.99 -3.34 -8.32
CA SER A 68 4.26 -3.81 -7.77
C SER A 68 5.42 -3.67 -8.77
N LYS A 69 5.19 -3.95 -10.05
CA LYS A 69 6.20 -3.80 -11.10
C LYS A 69 6.70 -2.36 -11.28
N PHE A 70 5.85 -1.36 -11.04
CA PHE A 70 6.29 0.03 -11.12
C PHE A 70 7.25 0.40 -9.99
N ILE A 71 6.98 -0.09 -8.78
CA ILE A 71 7.82 0.13 -7.60
C ILE A 71 9.17 -0.58 -7.77
N MET A 72 9.16 -1.89 -8.04
CA MET A 72 10.38 -2.69 -8.19
C MET A 72 11.28 -2.23 -9.35
N LYS A 73 10.72 -1.54 -10.36
CA LYS A 73 11.50 -0.97 -11.46
C LYS A 73 12.32 0.26 -11.03
N LEU A 74 11.85 1.00 -10.03
CA LEU A 74 12.55 2.20 -9.52
C LEU A 74 13.37 1.88 -8.26
N ALA A 75 12.97 0.86 -7.51
CA ALA A 75 13.64 0.36 -6.31
C ALA A 75 13.82 -1.16 -6.38
N PRO A 76 14.77 -1.66 -7.18
CA PRO A 76 15.01 -3.10 -7.38
C PRO A 76 15.51 -3.83 -6.13
N GLU A 77 16.01 -3.10 -5.13
CA GLU A 77 16.43 -3.60 -3.82
C GLU A 77 15.25 -3.96 -2.90
N ILE A 78 14.05 -3.43 -3.17
CA ILE A 78 12.85 -3.75 -2.38
C ILE A 78 12.47 -5.21 -2.64
N THR A 79 12.54 -6.01 -1.58
CA THR A 79 12.11 -7.41 -1.62
C THR A 79 10.59 -7.51 -1.55
N SER A 80 10.05 -8.59 -2.12
CA SER A 80 8.62 -8.86 -2.06
C SER A 80 8.34 -10.36 -1.98
N LYS A 81 7.28 -10.71 -1.27
CA LYS A 81 6.75 -12.07 -1.17
C LYS A 81 5.49 -12.17 -2.02
N ARG A 82 5.34 -13.26 -2.77
CA ARG A 82 4.20 -13.44 -3.68
C ARG A 82 3.00 -13.92 -2.90
N VAL A 83 1.83 -13.37 -3.22
CA VAL A 83 0.57 -13.78 -2.62
C VAL A 83 -0.43 -14.07 -3.72
N VAL A 84 -0.87 -15.33 -3.80
CA VAL A 84 -1.93 -15.77 -4.71
C VAL A 84 -3.26 -15.70 -3.96
N VAL A 85 -4.16 -14.85 -4.44
CA VAL A 85 -5.53 -14.77 -3.95
C VAL A 85 -6.39 -15.70 -4.79
N MET A 86 -6.95 -16.73 -4.17
CA MET A 86 -7.81 -17.73 -4.80
C MET A 86 -9.29 -17.42 -4.51
N ASN A 87 -10.08 -17.20 -5.56
CA ASN A 87 -11.53 -17.12 -5.47
C ASN A 87 -12.16 -18.38 -6.05
N LEU A 88 -12.54 -19.29 -5.16
CA LEU A 88 -13.10 -20.58 -5.55
C LEU A 88 -14.52 -20.46 -6.13
N GLU A 89 -15.30 -19.47 -5.71
CA GLU A 89 -16.67 -19.27 -6.21
C GLU A 89 -16.69 -18.70 -7.63
N GLN A 90 -15.73 -17.82 -7.96
CA GLN A 90 -15.58 -17.24 -9.30
C GLN A 90 -14.62 -18.04 -10.20
N TYR A 91 -14.04 -19.13 -9.70
CA TYR A 91 -13.01 -19.93 -10.38
C TYR A 91 -11.86 -19.09 -10.97
N ASN A 92 -11.41 -18.09 -10.21
CA ASN A 92 -10.32 -17.22 -10.65
C ASN A 92 -9.24 -17.06 -9.57
N GLN A 93 -8.10 -16.53 -9.98
CA GLN A 93 -7.00 -16.19 -9.11
C GLN A 93 -6.46 -14.80 -9.46
N SER A 94 -5.86 -14.14 -8.49
CA SER A 94 -5.20 -12.85 -8.67
C SER A 94 -3.87 -12.82 -7.93
N PHE A 95 -2.89 -12.15 -8.52
CA PHE A 95 -1.53 -12.10 -8.01
C PHE A 95 -1.24 -10.75 -7.36
N TYR A 96 -0.67 -10.83 -6.17
CA TYR A 96 -0.27 -9.69 -5.38
C TYR A 96 1.12 -9.91 -4.80
N HIS A 97 1.69 -8.82 -4.30
CA HIS A 97 2.95 -8.80 -3.59
C HIS A 97 2.76 -8.17 -2.21
N LEU A 98 3.31 -8.84 -1.20
CA LEU A 98 3.60 -8.23 0.09
C LEU A 98 5.02 -7.66 -0.01
N MET A 99 5.14 -6.35 -0.10
CA MET A 99 6.43 -5.66 -0.26
C MET A 99 7.03 -5.26 1.09
N ASP A 100 8.35 -5.39 1.21
CA ASP A 100 9.08 -4.86 2.36
C ASP A 100 9.46 -3.40 2.13
N LEU A 101 8.44 -2.53 2.07
CA LEU A 101 8.66 -1.10 1.90
C LEU A 101 9.26 -0.50 3.17
N PRO A 102 10.26 0.40 3.05
CA PRO A 102 10.79 1.10 4.19
C PRO A 102 9.71 1.96 4.85
N LYS A 103 9.84 2.20 6.16
CA LYS A 103 8.81 2.84 6.98
C LYS A 103 9.34 4.13 7.59
N ALA A 104 8.60 5.21 7.42
CA ALA A 104 8.79 6.45 8.14
C ALA A 104 8.10 6.39 9.53
N THR A 105 8.53 7.26 10.44
CA THR A 105 7.88 7.40 11.75
C THR A 105 6.85 8.52 11.72
N CYS A 106 5.59 8.24 12.08
CA CYS A 106 4.60 9.29 12.28
C CYS A 106 4.80 9.95 13.66
N ILE A 107 5.01 11.27 13.68
CA ILE A 107 5.39 12.02 14.90
C ILE A 107 4.16 12.47 15.69
N ALA A 108 3.13 12.93 15.00
CA ALA A 108 1.93 13.51 15.63
C ALA A 108 0.66 13.03 14.89
N PRO A 109 0.24 11.77 15.08
CA PRO A 109 -0.91 11.23 14.37
C PRO A 109 -2.20 12.03 14.65
N ASP A 110 -2.39 12.52 15.87
CA ASP A 110 -3.58 13.30 16.25
C ASP A 110 -3.65 14.68 15.56
N GLN A 111 -2.56 15.15 14.93
CA GLN A 111 -2.50 16.44 14.22
C GLN A 111 -2.67 16.29 12.70
N ALA A 112 -2.88 15.07 12.20
CA ALA A 112 -3.11 14.86 10.77
C ALA A 112 -4.39 15.57 10.29
N LEU A 113 -4.30 16.27 9.16
CA LEU A 113 -5.49 16.88 8.55
C LEU A 113 -6.28 15.81 7.80
N ILE A 114 -7.52 15.60 8.20
CA ILE A 114 -8.43 14.65 7.55
C ILE A 114 -9.54 15.42 6.84
N GLN A 115 -9.76 15.13 5.55
CA GLN A 115 -10.89 15.65 4.78
C GLN A 115 -11.60 14.51 4.08
N SER A 116 -12.93 14.41 4.23
CA SER A 116 -13.73 13.33 3.64
C SER A 116 -13.20 11.92 3.94
N GLY A 117 -12.62 11.74 5.15
CA GLY A 117 -12.00 10.50 5.59
C GLY A 117 -10.65 10.17 4.94
N GLN A 118 -10.04 11.07 4.18
CA GLN A 118 -8.70 10.94 3.60
C GLN A 118 -7.70 11.77 4.41
N VAL A 119 -6.50 11.23 4.62
CA VAL A 119 -5.39 11.98 5.25
C VAL A 119 -4.79 12.90 4.20
N MET A 120 -4.96 14.19 4.38
CA MET A 120 -4.49 15.24 3.47
C MET A 120 -3.11 15.77 3.86
N SER A 121 -2.81 15.78 5.17
CA SER A 121 -1.48 16.08 5.66
C SER A 121 -1.11 15.25 6.89
N ILE A 122 0.19 15.03 7.08
CA ILE A 122 0.74 14.29 8.21
C ILE A 122 2.13 14.82 8.57
N MET A 123 2.51 14.71 9.84
CA MET A 123 3.88 14.98 10.30
C MET A 123 4.64 13.65 10.46
N ALA A 124 5.79 13.55 9.82
CA ALA A 124 6.60 12.34 9.82
C ALA A 124 8.10 12.64 9.80
N ASP A 125 8.88 11.75 10.42
CA ASP A 125 10.33 11.68 10.28
C ASP A 125 10.65 10.83 9.05
N LEU A 126 11.30 11.45 8.07
CA LEU A 126 11.67 10.85 6.79
C LEU A 126 13.17 10.56 6.68
N SER A 127 13.91 10.64 7.80
CA SER A 127 15.35 10.42 7.83
C SER A 127 15.73 9.07 7.22
N GLY A 128 16.62 9.08 6.23
CA GLY A 128 17.07 7.89 5.52
C GLY A 128 16.15 7.40 4.40
N LEU A 129 15.06 8.13 4.10
CA LEU A 129 14.12 7.81 3.01
C LEU A 129 14.23 8.78 1.82
N GLU A 130 15.28 9.60 1.77
CA GLU A 130 15.41 10.73 0.85
C GLU A 130 15.42 10.30 -0.62
N GLN A 131 15.91 9.10 -0.90
CA GLN A 131 15.99 8.53 -2.26
C GLN A 131 14.95 7.44 -2.53
N GLU A 132 14.19 7.03 -1.53
CA GLU A 132 13.21 5.95 -1.66
C GLU A 132 12.03 6.40 -2.54
N PRO A 133 11.72 5.70 -3.65
CA PRO A 133 10.63 6.11 -4.53
C PRO A 133 9.25 5.82 -3.93
N ALA A 134 9.17 4.88 -2.99
CA ALA A 134 7.98 4.52 -2.23
C ALA A 134 8.33 4.11 -0.80
N PHE A 135 7.50 4.49 0.17
CA PHE A 135 7.65 4.11 1.57
C PHE A 135 6.29 4.12 2.28
N LEU A 136 6.23 3.57 3.48
CA LEU A 136 5.02 3.54 4.29
C LEU A 136 5.08 4.57 5.42
N ILE A 137 3.94 5.20 5.70
CA ILE A 137 3.71 5.90 6.97
C ILE A 137 2.61 5.15 7.72
N PRO A 138 2.94 4.41 8.80
CA PRO A 138 1.94 3.84 9.69
C PRO A 138 1.10 4.95 10.33
N TYR A 139 -0.22 4.81 10.30
CA TYR A 139 -1.16 5.77 10.87
C TYR A 139 -2.31 5.03 11.56
N TYR A 140 -2.28 4.97 12.89
CA TYR A 140 -3.14 4.10 13.71
C TYR A 140 -3.18 2.65 13.18
N ARG A 141 -4.36 2.18 12.72
CA ARG A 141 -4.58 0.82 12.18
C ARG A 141 -4.57 0.79 10.65
N THR A 142 -3.92 1.76 10.02
CA THR A 142 -3.73 1.79 8.57
C THR A 142 -2.26 2.08 8.22
N GLN A 143 -1.93 1.90 6.96
CA GLN A 143 -0.65 2.26 6.39
C GLN A 143 -0.90 3.13 5.17
N LEU A 144 -0.29 4.31 5.14
CA LEU A 144 -0.28 5.18 3.96
C LEU A 144 0.88 4.75 3.07
N VAL A 145 0.62 4.50 1.80
CA VAL A 145 1.67 4.24 0.81
C VAL A 145 2.05 5.55 0.15
N ILE A 146 3.20 6.07 0.51
CA ILE A 146 3.71 7.32 -0.04
C ILE A 146 4.61 7.01 -1.21
N VAL A 147 4.47 7.80 -2.28
CA VAL A 147 5.29 7.72 -3.48
C VAL A 147 5.83 9.10 -3.84
N ARG A 148 7.04 9.13 -4.40
CA ARG A 148 7.64 10.35 -4.95
C ARG A 148 7.07 10.69 -6.32
N LEU A 149 7.26 11.94 -6.75
CA LEU A 149 6.75 12.49 -8.01
C LEU A 149 6.99 11.59 -9.22
N GLU A 150 8.21 11.08 -9.43
CA GLU A 150 8.51 10.23 -10.61
C GLU A 150 7.62 8.98 -10.67
N LEU A 151 7.44 8.29 -9.53
CA LEU A 151 6.58 7.12 -9.46
C LEU A 151 5.11 7.53 -9.62
N ALA A 152 4.68 8.62 -8.97
CA ALA A 152 3.31 9.14 -9.10
C ALA A 152 2.92 9.41 -10.57
N GLU A 153 3.77 10.10 -11.32
CA GLU A 153 3.53 10.41 -12.74
C GLU A 153 3.46 9.16 -13.62
N ARG A 154 4.25 8.13 -13.29
CA ARG A 154 4.20 6.85 -14.00
C ARG A 154 2.90 6.11 -13.73
N LEU A 155 2.45 6.07 -12.47
CA LEU A 155 1.19 5.45 -12.09
C LEU A 155 -0.02 6.18 -12.70
N LEU A 156 0.00 7.51 -12.70
CA LEU A 156 -1.03 8.34 -13.35
C LEU A 156 -1.10 8.06 -14.86
N ARG A 157 0.05 7.95 -15.55
CA ARG A 157 0.11 7.62 -16.98
C ARG A 157 -0.33 6.18 -17.27
N ALA A 158 -0.07 5.25 -16.37
CA ALA A 158 -0.45 3.85 -16.52
C ALA A 158 -1.98 3.66 -16.40
N GLY A 159 -2.65 4.50 -15.60
CA GLY A 159 -4.11 4.43 -15.45
C GLY A 159 -4.58 3.13 -14.81
N ILE A 160 -3.84 2.64 -13.80
CA ILE A 160 -4.12 1.36 -13.13
C ILE A 160 -5.54 1.40 -12.53
N TYR A 161 -6.34 0.39 -12.86
CA TYR A 161 -7.74 0.33 -12.44
C TYR A 161 -7.88 0.28 -10.91
N GLY A 162 -8.74 1.13 -10.36
CA GLY A 162 -9.03 1.18 -8.93
C GLY A 162 -7.87 1.71 -8.06
N LEU A 163 -6.89 2.39 -8.68
CA LEU A 163 -5.82 3.09 -7.98
C LEU A 163 -6.07 4.59 -8.02
N ASN A 164 -6.16 5.22 -6.85
CA ASN A 164 -6.14 6.66 -6.72
C ASN A 164 -4.73 7.12 -6.37
N VAL A 165 -4.24 8.12 -7.10
CA VAL A 165 -2.97 8.81 -6.83
C VAL A 165 -3.30 10.27 -6.55
N ARG A 166 -2.99 10.75 -5.35
CA ARG A 166 -3.31 12.13 -4.94
C ARG A 166 -2.15 12.77 -4.18
N PRO A 167 -2.00 14.10 -4.27
CA PRO A 167 -1.02 14.80 -3.44
C PRO A 167 -1.33 14.62 -1.95
N ILE A 168 -0.29 14.61 -1.13
CA ILE A 168 -0.34 14.64 0.32
C ILE A 168 0.75 15.57 0.83
N GLN A 169 0.42 16.41 1.81
CA GLN A 169 1.41 17.27 2.44
C GLN A 169 2.08 16.51 3.59
N ILE A 170 3.40 16.37 3.52
CA ILE A 170 4.18 15.80 4.61
C ILE A 170 5.02 16.91 5.20
N THR A 171 4.80 17.20 6.48
CA THR A 171 5.66 18.08 7.25
C THR A 171 6.75 17.24 7.89
N GLU A 172 7.99 17.44 7.46
CA GLU A 172 9.14 16.80 8.09
C GLU A 172 9.32 17.37 9.50
N GLY A 173 9.51 16.46 10.45
CA GLY A 173 9.85 16.78 11.82
C GLY A 173 10.89 15.80 12.33
N ASP A 174 11.59 16.20 13.37
CA ASP A 174 12.49 15.32 14.11
C ASP A 174 11.76 14.84 15.38
N MET A 175 12.02 13.60 15.79
CA MET A 175 11.51 13.05 17.06
C MET A 175 12.24 13.65 18.28
#